data_AF-A0A437REX3-F1
#
_entry.id   AF-A0A437REX3-F1
#
_cell.length_a   1.000
_cell.length_b   1.000
_cell.length_c   1.000
_cell.angle_alpha   90.00
_cell.angle_beta   90.00
_cell.angle_gamma   90.00
#
_symmetry.space_group_name_H-M   'P 1'
#
loop_
_entity.id
_entity.type
_entity.pdbx_description
1 polymer ?
#
loop_
_entity_poly.entity_id
_entity_poly.type
_entity_poly.pdbx_seq_one_letter_code
_entity_poly.pdbx_strand_id
1 'polypeptide(L)'
;MNNFFDSFWRAVAYCLHPRVVLWSLLPLLLAAGGVALLGYAYWESAVDGVRRAMEQWALITAALDWLDSIGANRLRAVLAPMVVVGLSVPVVVVLTLLLVAVLLTPAVVHTVAVRRFPLLEKRQGASWWQSLAWSAGCTLAALAALVLSVPLWFVPPLVLVLPPLIWGWLTCRVFAFDVLAAHATPAERRFILRHRRWPLLAMGLACGVFGALPTLVWAGGAAALMLAPVLVLVSVWLYTLVFSFAACWFAHYALAELQVLRSAQAHAHAAVEPLPSAEGAAPLPLPAPEPPSA
;
A
#
# COMPACT_ATOMS: atom_id res chain seq x y z
N MET A 1 -10.01 18.81 4.94
CA MET A 1 -8.65 18.81 4.35
C MET A 1 -7.55 18.73 5.41
N ASN A 2 -7.75 19.23 6.64
CA ASN A 2 -6.76 19.15 7.73
C ASN A 2 -6.24 17.73 8.03
N ASN A 3 -7.08 16.69 8.03
CA ASN A 3 -6.65 15.32 8.31
C ASN A 3 -5.66 14.74 7.28
N PHE A 4 -5.72 15.17 6.03
CA PHE A 4 -4.83 14.68 4.97
C PHE A 4 -3.40 15.22 5.14
N PHE A 5 -3.27 16.54 5.34
CA PHE A 5 -1.96 17.18 5.54
C PHE A 5 -1.35 16.85 6.91
N ASP A 6 -2.17 16.81 7.97
CA ASP A 6 -1.69 16.42 9.30
C ASP A 6 -1.19 14.97 9.33
N SER A 7 -1.88 14.05 8.65
CA SER A 7 -1.42 12.66 8.54
C SER A 7 -0.13 12.53 7.73
N PHE A 8 0.04 13.33 6.67
CA PHE A 8 1.27 13.36 5.86
C PHE A 8 2.48 13.75 6.71
N TRP A 9 2.44 14.91 7.38
CA TRP A 9 3.59 15.42 8.13
C TRP A 9 3.97 14.48 9.30
N ARG A 10 2.97 13.90 9.96
CA ARG A 10 3.21 12.90 11.01
C ARG A 10 3.86 11.63 10.47
N ALA A 11 3.44 11.15 9.30
CA ALA A 11 4.06 10.00 8.66
C ALA A 11 5.53 10.27 8.31
N VAL A 12 5.87 11.47 7.83
CA VAL A 12 7.26 11.88 7.60
C VAL A 12 8.06 11.81 8.91
N ALA A 13 7.55 12.42 9.98
CA ALA A 13 8.22 12.43 11.28
C ALA A 13 8.43 11.01 11.85
N TYR A 14 7.46 10.10 11.69
CA TYR A 14 7.57 8.72 12.16
C TYR A 14 8.53 7.87 11.33
N CYS A 15 8.61 8.09 10.02
CA CYS A 15 9.54 7.37 9.16
C CYS A 15 11.00 7.70 9.41
N LEU A 16 11.28 8.91 9.91
CA LEU A 16 12.63 9.31 10.30
C LEU A 16 13.06 8.72 11.66
N HIS A 17 12.15 8.06 12.39
CA HIS A 17 12.49 7.47 13.68
C HIS A 17 13.44 6.27 13.48
N PRO A 18 14.60 6.21 14.18
CA PRO A 18 15.65 5.23 13.93
C PRO A 18 15.17 3.78 14.07
N ARG A 19 14.19 3.53 14.95
CA ARG A 19 13.53 2.22 15.04
C ARG A 19 12.80 1.84 13.74
N VAL A 20 11.99 2.73 13.17
CA VAL A 20 11.24 2.42 11.94
C VAL A 20 12.20 2.19 10.77
N VAL A 21 13.26 3.00 10.69
CA VAL A 21 14.36 2.83 9.75
C VAL A 21 15.05 1.47 9.88
N LEU A 22 15.34 1.02 11.11
CA LEU A 22 15.98 -0.27 11.31
C LEU A 22 15.04 -1.43 10.96
N TRP A 23 13.76 -1.30 11.31
CA TRP A 23 12.74 -2.30 10.97
C TRP A 23 12.47 -2.40 9.47
N SER A 24 12.69 -1.34 8.69
CA SER A 24 12.55 -1.39 7.23
C SER A 24 13.65 -2.21 6.53
N LEU A 25 14.76 -2.50 7.22
CA LEU A 25 15.80 -3.40 6.70
C LEU A 25 15.35 -4.86 6.66
N LEU A 26 14.44 -5.28 7.54
CA LEU A 26 13.98 -6.67 7.60
C LEU A 26 13.23 -7.12 6.32
N PRO A 27 12.18 -6.43 5.85
CA PRO A 27 11.53 -6.79 4.59
C PRO A 27 12.48 -6.63 3.39
N LEU A 28 13.42 -5.69 3.45
CA LEU A 28 14.45 -5.50 2.42
C LEU A 28 15.36 -6.73 2.31
N LEU A 29 15.91 -7.21 3.43
CA LEU A 29 16.82 -8.36 3.45
C LEU A 29 16.10 -9.65 3.02
N LEU A 30 14.84 -9.83 3.41
CA LEU A 30 14.03 -10.97 2.97
C LEU A 30 13.74 -10.92 1.47
N ALA A 31 13.36 -9.76 0.94
CA ALA A 31 13.14 -9.58 -0.49
C ALA A 31 14.44 -9.79 -1.28
N ALA A 32 15.54 -9.17 -0.85
CA ALA A 32 16.84 -9.29 -1.50
C ALA A 32 17.37 -10.74 -1.46
N GLY A 33 17.26 -11.41 -0.31
CA GLY A 33 17.65 -12.81 -0.16
C GLY A 33 16.80 -13.75 -1.02
N GLY A 34 15.48 -13.51 -1.08
CA GLY A 34 14.58 -14.27 -1.94
C GLY A 34 14.88 -14.09 -3.42
N VAL A 35 15.12 -12.85 -3.87
CA VAL A 35 15.51 -12.56 -5.25
C VAL A 35 16.87 -13.16 -5.59
N ALA A 36 17.85 -13.07 -4.70
CA ALA A 36 19.16 -13.66 -4.91
C ALA A 36 19.09 -15.19 -5.02
N LEU A 37 18.30 -15.84 -4.14
CA LEU A 37 18.10 -17.28 -4.16
C LEU A 37 17.38 -17.74 -5.43
N LEU A 38 16.29 -17.06 -5.81
CA LEU A 38 15.53 -17.38 -7.02
C LEU A 38 16.34 -17.09 -8.28
N GLY A 39 17.10 -15.99 -8.30
CA GLY A 39 18.00 -15.66 -9.39
C GLY A 39 19.08 -16.74 -9.54
N TYR A 40 19.75 -17.11 -8.45
CA TYR A 40 20.75 -18.17 -8.48
C TYR A 40 20.18 -19.51 -8.97
N ALA A 41 18.97 -19.89 -8.51
CA ALA A 41 18.38 -21.18 -8.83
C ALA A 41 17.74 -21.26 -10.24
N TYR A 42 17.13 -20.17 -10.73
CA TYR A 42 16.25 -20.21 -11.91
C TYR A 42 16.66 -19.30 -13.05
N TRP A 43 17.72 -18.48 -12.93
CA TRP A 43 18.09 -17.50 -13.95
C TRP A 43 18.22 -18.11 -15.36
N GLU A 44 19.03 -19.17 -15.51
CA GLU A 44 19.25 -19.82 -16.81
C GLU A 44 17.94 -20.38 -17.38
N SER A 45 17.18 -21.10 -16.57
CA SER A 45 15.89 -21.68 -16.98
C SER A 45 14.87 -20.62 -17.42
N ALA A 46 14.86 -19.45 -16.76
CA ALA A 46 13.98 -18.34 -17.11
C ALA A 46 14.38 -17.71 -18.45
N VAL A 47 15.68 -17.48 -18.66
CA VAL A 47 16.21 -16.95 -19.93
C VAL A 47 15.93 -17.91 -21.09
N ASP A 48 16.13 -19.20 -20.88
CA ASP A 48 15.84 -20.23 -21.89
C ASP A 48 14.35 -20.33 -22.19
N GLY A 49 13.50 -20.18 -21.16
CA GLY A 49 12.05 -20.15 -21.31
C GLY A 49 11.59 -18.99 -22.20
N VAL A 50 12.11 -17.78 -21.94
CA VAL A 50 11.83 -16.60 -22.77
C VAL A 50 12.34 -16.78 -24.19
N ARG A 51 13.57 -17.30 -24.37
CA ARG A 51 14.14 -17.55 -25.69
C ARG A 51 13.26 -18.50 -26.52
N ARG A 52 12.83 -19.61 -25.91
CA ARG A 52 11.90 -20.57 -26.53
C ARG A 52 10.56 -19.92 -26.91
N ALA A 53 10.02 -19.06 -26.06
CA ALA A 53 8.78 -18.35 -26.35
C ALA A 53 8.93 -17.38 -27.53
N MET A 54 10.07 -16.69 -27.64
CA MET A 54 10.35 -15.79 -28.77
C MET A 54 10.45 -16.56 -30.09
N GLU A 55 11.08 -17.73 -30.09
CA GLU A 55 11.26 -18.58 -31.29
C GLU A 55 9.93 -19.14 -31.82
N GLN A 56 8.91 -19.26 -30.98
CA GLN A 56 7.57 -19.72 -31.38
C GLN A 56 6.78 -18.69 -32.21
N TRP A 57 7.16 -17.41 -32.17
CA TRP A 57 6.43 -16.33 -32.83
C TRP A 57 7.12 -15.94 -34.14
N ALA A 58 6.52 -16.32 -35.27
CA ALA A 58 7.11 -16.11 -36.61
C ALA A 58 7.50 -14.65 -36.89
N LEU A 59 6.73 -13.67 -36.41
CA LEU A 59 7.05 -12.24 -36.55
C LEU A 59 8.30 -11.83 -35.75
N ILE A 60 8.47 -12.38 -34.55
CA ILE A 60 9.64 -12.11 -33.70
C ILE A 60 10.86 -12.73 -34.33
N THR A 61 10.78 -13.99 -34.76
CA THR A 61 11.88 -14.67 -35.45
C THR A 61 12.31 -13.94 -36.72
N ALA A 62 11.36 -13.52 -37.57
CA ALA A 62 11.65 -12.73 -38.76
C ALA A 62 12.34 -11.39 -38.44
N ALA A 63 11.92 -10.71 -37.36
CA ALA A 63 12.56 -9.48 -36.91
C ALA A 63 13.97 -9.72 -36.37
N LEU A 64 14.19 -10.82 -35.64
CA LEU A 64 15.51 -11.22 -35.14
C LEU A 64 16.47 -11.60 -36.28
N ASP A 65 16.00 -12.32 -37.29
CA ASP A 65 16.83 -12.72 -38.43
C ASP A 65 17.18 -11.51 -39.32
N TRP A 66 16.26 -10.55 -39.47
CA TRP A 66 16.57 -9.26 -40.07
C TRP A 66 17.64 -8.49 -39.27
N LEU A 67 17.55 -8.50 -37.95
CA LEU A 67 18.54 -7.85 -37.07
C LEU A 67 19.92 -8.50 -37.21
N ASP A 68 19.97 -9.83 -37.33
CA ASP A 68 21.20 -10.58 -37.60
C ASP A 68 21.78 -10.23 -38.97
N SER A 69 20.92 -9.99 -39.99
CA SER A 69 21.36 -9.60 -41.34
C SER A 69 22.08 -8.24 -41.40
N ILE A 70 21.86 -7.36 -40.43
CA ILE A 70 22.52 -6.04 -40.30
C ILE A 70 23.73 -6.12 -39.35
N GLY A 71 24.08 -7.33 -38.88
CA GLY A 71 25.24 -7.58 -38.00
C GLY A 71 24.96 -7.33 -36.52
N ALA A 72 23.71 -7.16 -36.11
CA ALA A 72 23.31 -6.87 -34.72
C ALA A 72 23.03 -8.14 -33.88
N ASN A 73 23.77 -9.23 -34.12
CA ASN A 73 23.64 -10.51 -33.42
C ASN A 73 23.86 -10.39 -31.89
N ARG A 74 24.69 -9.44 -31.45
CA ARG A 74 24.85 -9.14 -30.00
C ARG A 74 23.56 -8.65 -29.35
N LEU A 75 22.69 -7.96 -30.08
CA LEU A 75 21.42 -7.47 -29.56
C LEU A 75 20.47 -8.64 -29.29
N ARG A 76 20.41 -9.62 -30.20
CA ARG A 76 19.63 -10.87 -30.06
C ARG A 76 20.01 -11.62 -28.78
N ALA A 77 21.29 -11.69 -28.44
CA ALA A 77 21.76 -12.39 -27.24
C ALA A 77 21.28 -11.75 -25.91
N VAL A 78 21.01 -10.44 -25.91
CA VAL A 78 20.66 -9.67 -24.70
C VAL A 78 19.14 -9.49 -24.52
N LEU A 79 18.35 -9.65 -25.59
CA LEU A 79 16.89 -9.49 -25.55
C LEU A 79 16.20 -10.40 -24.52
N ALA A 80 16.50 -11.71 -24.53
CA ALA A 80 15.87 -12.64 -23.60
C ALA A 80 16.18 -12.31 -22.12
N PRO A 81 17.46 -12.07 -21.72
CA PRO A 81 17.77 -11.55 -20.38
C PRO A 81 17.06 -10.24 -20.04
N MET A 82 16.97 -9.29 -20.98
CA MET A 82 16.26 -8.02 -20.74
C MET A 82 14.77 -8.22 -20.46
N VAL A 83 14.12 -9.14 -21.17
CA VAL A 83 12.72 -9.48 -20.92
C VAL A 83 12.56 -10.13 -19.54
N VAL A 84 13.44 -11.06 -19.15
CA VAL A 84 13.41 -11.67 -17.80
C VAL A 84 13.57 -10.60 -16.71
N VAL A 85 14.50 -9.65 -16.87
CA VAL A 85 14.68 -8.53 -15.94
C VAL A 85 13.43 -7.63 -15.94
N GLY A 86 12.93 -7.24 -17.12
CA GLY A 86 11.75 -6.38 -17.25
C GLY A 86 10.49 -6.97 -16.63
N LEU A 87 10.31 -8.29 -16.70
CA LEU A 87 9.19 -9.00 -16.07
C LEU A 87 9.41 -9.22 -14.56
N SER A 88 10.65 -9.45 -14.13
CA SER A 88 10.94 -9.69 -12.70
C SER A 88 10.84 -8.43 -11.86
N VAL A 89 11.22 -7.26 -12.39
CA VAL A 89 11.21 -5.99 -11.64
C VAL A 89 9.82 -5.68 -11.04
N PRO A 90 8.71 -5.65 -11.79
CA PRO A 90 7.38 -5.41 -11.21
C PRO A 90 7.00 -6.45 -10.14
N VAL A 91 7.33 -7.72 -10.36
CA VAL A 91 7.05 -8.82 -9.43
C VAL A 91 7.81 -8.61 -8.12
N VAL A 92 9.09 -8.24 -8.18
CA VAL A 92 9.93 -7.96 -7.00
C VAL A 92 9.40 -6.77 -6.23
N VAL A 93 9.01 -5.69 -6.92
CA VAL A 93 8.45 -4.50 -6.26
C VAL A 93 7.13 -4.85 -5.55
N VAL A 94 6.26 -5.61 -6.21
CA VAL A 94 5.00 -6.11 -5.61
C VAL A 94 5.29 -7.01 -4.40
N LEU A 95 6.23 -7.95 -4.52
CA LEU A 95 6.62 -8.83 -3.42
C LEU A 95 7.16 -8.03 -2.23
N THR A 96 7.98 -7.02 -2.49
CA THR A 96 8.52 -6.12 -1.47
C THR A 96 7.40 -5.33 -0.79
N LEU A 97 6.45 -4.78 -1.57
CA LEU A 97 5.27 -4.11 -1.04
C LEU A 97 4.46 -5.04 -0.13
N LEU A 98 4.23 -6.29 -0.55
CA LEU A 98 3.50 -7.28 0.25
C LEU A 98 4.25 -7.66 1.53
N LEU A 99 5.57 -7.83 1.47
CA LEU A 99 6.40 -8.07 2.66
C LEU A 99 6.33 -6.91 3.64
N VAL A 100 6.40 -5.67 3.16
CA VAL A 100 6.24 -4.46 4.00
C VAL A 100 4.81 -4.39 4.57
N ALA A 101 3.81 -4.67 3.74
CA ALA A 101 2.41 -4.71 4.15
C ALA A 101 2.19 -5.71 5.31
N VAL A 102 2.77 -6.91 5.20
CA VAL A 102 2.58 -7.97 6.18
C VAL A 102 3.47 -7.82 7.43
N LEU A 103 4.73 -7.42 7.27
CA LEU A 103 5.71 -7.43 8.35
C LEU A 103 5.78 -6.08 9.09
N LEU A 104 5.75 -4.98 8.34
CA LEU A 104 6.00 -3.66 8.89
C LEU A 104 4.71 -2.94 9.27
N THR A 105 3.67 -3.04 8.44
CA THR A 105 2.40 -2.32 8.68
C THR A 105 1.76 -2.65 10.03
N PRO A 106 1.72 -3.90 10.51
CA PRO A 106 1.14 -4.20 11.82
C PRO A 106 1.88 -3.50 12.97
N ALA A 107 3.22 -3.45 12.90
CA ALA A 107 4.05 -2.78 13.90
C ALA A 107 3.85 -1.26 13.89
N VAL A 108 3.76 -0.67 12.70
CA VAL A 108 3.46 0.75 12.49
C VAL A 108 2.06 1.08 13.03
N VAL A 109 1.04 0.31 12.62
CA VAL A 109 -0.34 0.48 13.05
C VAL A 109 -0.46 0.35 14.56
N HIS A 110 0.22 -0.63 15.17
CA HIS A 110 0.25 -0.77 16.62
C HIS A 110 0.82 0.48 17.30
N THR A 111 1.96 0.98 16.83
CA THR A 111 2.62 2.17 17.39
C THR A 111 1.74 3.42 17.24
N VAL A 112 1.13 3.60 16.08
CA VAL A 112 0.22 4.73 15.81
C VAL A 112 -1.05 4.62 16.67
N ALA A 113 -1.64 3.43 16.79
CA ALA A 113 -2.83 3.20 17.59
C ALA A 113 -2.58 3.51 19.07
N VAL A 114 -1.50 2.98 19.65
CA VAL A 114 -1.17 3.21 21.07
C VAL A 114 -0.89 4.68 21.35
N ARG A 115 -0.20 5.39 20.45
CA ARG A 115 0.22 6.78 20.70
C ARG A 115 -0.83 7.83 20.36
N ARG A 116 -1.65 7.61 19.32
CA ARG A 116 -2.60 8.62 18.82
C ARG A 116 -4.06 8.26 19.09
N PHE A 117 -4.38 6.97 19.11
CA PHE A 117 -5.75 6.48 19.20
C PHE A 117 -5.95 5.51 20.38
N PRO A 118 -5.53 5.86 21.62
CA PRO A 118 -5.57 4.94 22.75
C PRO A 118 -7.00 4.51 23.13
N LEU A 119 -7.99 5.34 22.81
CA LEU A 119 -9.41 5.08 23.06
C LEU A 119 -10.09 4.26 21.95
N LEU A 120 -9.38 3.95 20.86
CA LEU A 120 -9.97 3.26 19.71
C LEU A 120 -9.89 1.74 19.90
N GLU A 121 -11.04 1.12 20.18
CA GLU A 121 -11.12 -0.33 20.39
C GLU A 121 -10.65 -1.15 19.18
N LYS A 122 -9.84 -2.18 19.46
CA LYS A 122 -9.43 -3.20 18.49
C LYS A 122 -10.56 -4.22 18.31
N ARG A 123 -11.35 -4.08 17.25
CA ARG A 123 -12.43 -5.04 16.92
C ARG A 123 -11.96 -6.25 16.09
N GLN A 124 -10.67 -6.36 15.78
CA GLN A 124 -10.03 -7.50 15.08
C GLN A 124 -10.85 -8.02 13.88
N GLY A 125 -11.30 -7.12 12.99
CA GLY A 125 -12.26 -7.45 11.95
C GLY A 125 -11.70 -8.15 10.71
N ALA A 126 -10.45 -8.61 10.72
CA ALA A 126 -9.89 -9.52 9.71
C ALA A 126 -8.68 -10.30 10.27
N SER A 127 -8.57 -11.57 9.89
CA SER A 127 -7.40 -12.40 10.20
C SER A 127 -6.24 -12.13 9.23
N TRP A 128 -5.03 -12.53 9.62
CA TRP A 128 -3.83 -12.42 8.77
C TRP A 128 -4.00 -13.05 7.38
N TRP A 129 -4.67 -14.22 7.30
CA TRP A 129 -4.97 -14.90 6.05
C TRP A 129 -5.92 -14.10 5.14
N GLN A 130 -6.88 -13.37 5.73
CA GLN A 130 -7.78 -12.52 4.94
C GLN A 130 -7.05 -11.32 4.34
N SER A 131 -6.13 -10.71 5.09
CA SER A 131 -5.22 -9.68 4.57
C SER A 131 -4.36 -10.20 3.42
N LEU A 132 -3.75 -11.38 3.58
CA LEU A 132 -2.93 -11.98 2.54
C LEU A 132 -3.74 -12.30 1.27
N ALA A 133 -4.91 -12.93 1.41
CA ALA A 133 -5.79 -13.24 0.29
C ALA A 133 -6.31 -11.98 -0.42
N TRP A 134 -6.67 -10.95 0.34
CA TRP A 134 -7.09 -9.67 -0.21
C TRP A 134 -5.97 -8.99 -1.01
N SER A 135 -4.76 -8.94 -0.46
CA SER A 135 -3.62 -8.33 -1.10
C SER A 135 -3.17 -9.12 -2.34
N ALA A 136 -3.24 -10.45 -2.31
CA ALA A 136 -3.04 -11.30 -3.48
C ALA A 136 -4.09 -11.04 -4.57
N GLY A 137 -5.37 -10.94 -4.22
CA GLY A 137 -6.44 -10.62 -5.16
C GLY A 137 -6.30 -9.24 -5.79
N CYS A 138 -5.93 -8.23 -5.00
CA CYS A 138 -5.66 -6.88 -5.51
C CYS A 138 -4.43 -6.87 -6.43
N THR A 139 -3.40 -7.64 -6.09
CA THR A 139 -2.19 -7.79 -6.92
C THR A 139 -2.53 -8.42 -8.27
N LEU A 140 -3.29 -9.51 -8.28
CA LEU A 140 -3.78 -10.15 -9.52
C LEU A 140 -4.60 -9.18 -10.36
N ALA A 141 -5.50 -8.41 -9.74
CA ALA A 141 -6.29 -7.40 -10.45
C ALA A 141 -5.41 -6.28 -11.03
N ALA A 142 -4.37 -5.85 -10.31
CA ALA A 142 -3.43 -4.85 -10.80
C ALA A 142 -2.57 -5.37 -11.95
N LEU A 143 -2.11 -6.62 -11.88
CA LEU A 143 -1.38 -7.27 -12.98
C LEU A 143 -2.27 -7.43 -14.22
N ALA A 144 -3.52 -7.86 -14.05
CA ALA A 144 -4.49 -7.93 -15.14
C ALA A 144 -4.73 -6.54 -15.75
N ALA A 145 -4.91 -5.50 -14.93
CA ALA A 145 -5.05 -4.13 -15.40
C ALA A 145 -3.80 -3.65 -16.15
N LEU A 146 -2.60 -4.01 -15.69
CA LEU A 146 -1.33 -3.68 -16.36
C LEU A 146 -1.26 -4.31 -17.75
N VAL A 147 -1.55 -5.62 -17.87
CA VAL A 147 -1.57 -6.33 -19.15
C VAL A 147 -2.62 -5.74 -20.09
N LEU A 148 -3.84 -5.50 -19.59
CA LEU A 148 -4.91 -4.87 -20.36
C LEU A 148 -4.59 -3.41 -20.74
N SER A 149 -3.67 -2.75 -20.03
CA SER A 149 -3.24 -1.40 -20.34
C SER A 149 -2.21 -1.32 -21.47
N VAL A 150 -1.54 -2.43 -21.82
CA VAL A 150 -0.48 -2.44 -22.85
C VAL A 150 -0.94 -1.83 -24.19
N PRO A 151 -2.12 -2.15 -24.74
CA PRO A 151 -2.59 -1.51 -25.98
C PRO A 151 -2.83 0.00 -25.83
N LEU A 152 -3.15 0.48 -24.62
CA LEU A 152 -3.35 1.91 -24.37
C LEU A 152 -2.02 2.66 -24.27
N TRP A 153 -0.89 1.97 -24.09
CA TRP A 153 0.43 2.62 -23.98
C TRP A 153 0.91 3.22 -25.30
N PHE A 154 0.36 2.79 -26.44
CA PHE A 154 0.63 3.40 -27.74
C PHE A 154 0.12 4.84 -27.85
N VAL A 155 -0.68 5.31 -26.88
CA VAL A 155 -1.13 6.69 -26.75
C VAL A 155 -0.22 7.40 -25.72
N PRO A 156 0.68 8.33 -26.14
CA PRO A 156 1.70 8.93 -25.28
C PRO A 156 1.22 9.52 -23.94
N PRO A 157 0.07 10.20 -23.83
CA PRO A 157 -0.40 10.66 -22.52
C PRO A 157 -0.85 9.52 -21.59
N LEU A 158 -1.35 8.41 -22.13
CA LEU A 158 -1.88 7.31 -21.31
C LEU A 158 -0.78 6.46 -20.68
N VAL A 159 0.35 6.24 -21.36
CA VAL A 159 1.48 5.49 -20.79
C VAL A 159 2.09 6.18 -19.57
N LEU A 160 1.98 7.51 -19.45
CA LEU A 160 2.46 8.25 -18.29
C LEU A 160 1.47 8.19 -17.11
N VAL A 161 0.18 8.05 -17.37
CA VAL A 161 -0.88 8.12 -16.34
C VAL A 161 -1.28 6.75 -15.82
N LEU A 162 -1.39 5.75 -16.70
CA LEU A 162 -1.91 4.43 -16.34
C LEU A 162 -1.02 3.69 -15.32
N PRO A 163 0.31 3.62 -15.46
CA PRO A 163 1.14 2.89 -14.50
C PRO A 163 1.08 3.50 -13.08
N PRO A 164 1.26 4.83 -12.88
CA PRO A 164 1.10 5.44 -11.56
C PRO A 164 -0.30 5.27 -10.98
N LEU A 165 -1.34 5.29 -11.82
CA LEU A 165 -2.72 5.10 -11.38
C LEU A 165 -2.99 3.67 -10.90
N ILE A 166 -2.57 2.66 -11.67
CA ILE A 166 -2.69 1.24 -11.30
C ILE A 166 -1.88 0.98 -10.02
N TRP A 167 -0.66 1.51 -9.96
CA TRP A 167 0.22 1.35 -8.81
C TRP A 167 -0.34 2.02 -7.55
N GLY A 168 -0.83 3.26 -7.68
CA GLY A 168 -1.45 4.00 -6.59
C GLY A 168 -2.73 3.34 -6.11
N TRP A 169 -3.54 2.80 -7.03
CA TRP A 169 -4.72 2.01 -6.69
C TRP A 169 -4.37 0.75 -5.89
N LEU A 170 -3.36 -0.02 -6.33
CA LEU A 170 -2.90 -1.22 -5.63
C LEU A 170 -2.41 -0.89 -4.21
N THR A 171 -1.51 0.09 -4.12
CA THR A 171 -0.95 0.59 -2.85
C THR A 171 -2.06 1.01 -1.89
N CYS A 172 -3.02 1.79 -2.38
CA CYS A 172 -4.20 2.20 -1.61
C CYS A 172 -5.00 1.00 -1.10
N ARG A 173 -5.27 0.00 -1.95
CA ARG A 173 -6.13 -1.14 -1.60
C ARG A 173 -5.49 -2.09 -0.60
N VAL A 174 -4.18 -2.29 -0.70
CA VAL A 174 -3.41 -3.13 0.22
C VAL A 174 -3.28 -2.44 1.57
N PHE A 175 -2.67 -1.26 1.62
CA PHE A 175 -2.41 -0.58 2.90
C PHE A 175 -3.68 -0.16 3.64
N ALA A 176 -4.71 0.36 2.96
CA ALA A 176 -5.94 0.74 3.64
C ALA A 176 -6.68 -0.48 4.23
N PHE A 177 -6.62 -1.64 3.57
CA PHE A 177 -7.19 -2.86 4.11
C PHE A 177 -6.41 -3.33 5.34
N ASP A 178 -5.08 -3.43 5.24
CA ASP A 178 -4.23 -3.95 6.31
C ASP A 178 -4.24 -3.07 7.56
N VAL A 179 -4.28 -1.75 7.38
CA VAL A 179 -4.43 -0.79 8.49
C VAL A 179 -5.75 -0.98 9.22
N LEU A 180 -6.85 -1.13 8.48
CA LEU A 180 -8.19 -1.25 9.04
C LEU A 180 -8.48 -2.65 9.56
N ALA A 181 -7.77 -3.69 9.11
CA ALA A 181 -7.99 -5.09 9.47
C ALA A 181 -8.01 -5.32 10.99
N ALA A 182 -7.08 -4.69 11.72
CA ALA A 182 -6.94 -4.88 13.17
C ALA A 182 -8.00 -4.11 14.00
N HIS A 183 -8.51 -2.98 13.49
CA HIS A 183 -9.33 -2.07 14.28
C HIS A 183 -10.78 -2.00 13.83
N ALA A 184 -11.06 -2.08 12.53
CA ALA A 184 -12.40 -1.89 11.95
C ALA A 184 -13.15 -3.20 11.76
N THR A 185 -14.47 -3.18 11.96
CA THR A 185 -15.34 -4.28 11.53
C THR A 185 -15.43 -4.35 10.00
N PRO A 186 -15.87 -5.48 9.40
CA PRO A 186 -16.04 -5.58 7.95
C PRO A 186 -17.00 -4.53 7.37
N ALA A 187 -18.02 -4.12 8.13
CA ALA A 187 -18.97 -3.08 7.72
C ALA A 187 -18.30 -1.69 7.72
N GLU A 188 -17.63 -1.32 8.82
CA GLU A 188 -16.88 -0.07 8.95
C GLU A 188 -15.81 0.05 7.85
N ARG A 189 -15.04 -1.02 7.62
CA ARG A 189 -14.00 -1.07 6.59
C ARG A 189 -14.57 -0.82 5.19
N ARG A 190 -15.64 -1.52 4.82
CA ARG A 190 -16.31 -1.32 3.52
C ARG A 190 -16.86 0.10 3.36
N PHE A 191 -17.39 0.67 4.43
CA PHE A 191 -17.90 2.04 4.42
C PHE A 191 -16.77 3.03 4.13
N ILE A 192 -15.66 2.96 4.87
CA ILE A 192 -14.51 3.88 4.72
C ILE A 192 -13.89 3.75 3.33
N LEU A 193 -13.64 2.52 2.86
CA LEU A 193 -13.05 2.28 1.54
C LEU A 193 -13.91 2.81 0.39
N ARG A 194 -15.24 2.89 0.56
CA ARG A 194 -16.16 3.46 -0.44
C ARG A 194 -16.27 4.98 -0.32
N HIS A 195 -16.50 5.51 0.88
CA HIS A 195 -16.76 6.93 1.09
C HIS A 195 -15.49 7.79 1.01
N ARG A 196 -14.31 7.22 1.32
CA ARG A 196 -13.01 7.91 1.25
C ARG A 196 -12.12 7.42 0.11
N ARG A 197 -12.72 6.85 -0.95
CA ARG A 197 -11.98 6.33 -2.11
C ARG A 197 -11.05 7.35 -2.77
N TRP A 198 -11.49 8.61 -2.88
CA TRP A 198 -10.73 9.67 -3.55
C TRP A 198 -9.49 10.11 -2.76
N PRO A 199 -9.60 10.46 -1.46
CA PRO A 199 -8.42 10.69 -0.63
C PRO A 199 -7.46 9.51 -0.59
N LEU A 200 -7.96 8.29 -0.43
CA LEU A 200 -7.12 7.09 -0.36
C LEU A 200 -6.39 6.85 -1.69
N LEU A 201 -7.05 7.08 -2.84
CA LEU A 201 -6.41 7.00 -4.15
C LEU A 201 -5.38 8.10 -4.35
N ALA A 202 -5.65 9.33 -3.91
CA ALA A 202 -4.69 10.44 -3.98
C ALA A 202 -3.42 10.14 -3.16
N MET A 203 -3.58 9.57 -1.95
CA MET A 203 -2.45 9.10 -1.14
C MET A 203 -1.68 8.00 -1.86
N GLY A 204 -2.38 7.02 -2.43
CA GLY A 204 -1.77 5.93 -3.19
C GLY A 204 -1.00 6.44 -4.41
N LEU A 205 -1.58 7.37 -5.18
CA LEU A 205 -0.93 7.99 -6.33
C LEU A 205 0.31 8.80 -5.90
N ALA A 206 0.21 9.59 -4.83
CA ALA A 206 1.35 10.31 -4.26
C ALA A 206 2.47 9.34 -3.84
N CYS A 207 2.14 8.23 -3.20
CA CYS A 207 3.10 7.18 -2.86
C CYS A 207 3.71 6.53 -4.11
N GLY A 208 2.92 6.35 -5.17
CA GLY A 208 3.42 5.87 -6.47
C GLY A 208 4.43 6.82 -7.09
N VAL A 209 4.17 8.12 -7.04
CA VAL A 209 5.13 9.16 -7.48
C VAL A 209 6.38 9.16 -6.58
N PHE A 210 6.22 9.03 -5.26
CA PHE A 210 7.36 8.90 -4.35
C PHE A 210 8.18 7.63 -4.59
N GLY A 211 7.58 6.59 -5.18
CA GLY A 211 8.29 5.42 -5.68
C GLY A 211 9.32 5.74 -6.77
N ALA A 212 9.28 6.93 -7.39
CA ALA A 212 10.32 7.40 -8.29
C ALA A 212 11.46 8.15 -7.57
N LEU A 213 11.34 8.50 -6.29
CA LEU A 213 12.42 9.17 -5.55
C LEU A 213 13.74 8.37 -5.54
N PRO A 214 13.74 7.02 -5.35
CA PRO A 214 14.96 6.25 -5.41
C PRO A 214 15.71 6.37 -6.73
N THR A 215 15.02 6.61 -7.87
CA THR A 215 15.70 6.75 -9.16
C THR A 215 16.51 8.04 -9.25
N LEU A 216 16.21 9.06 -8.44
CA LEU A 216 16.97 10.31 -8.38
C LEU A 216 18.40 10.11 -7.85
N VAL A 217 18.65 9.02 -7.11
CA VAL A 217 20.01 8.65 -6.65
C VAL A 217 20.97 8.49 -7.84
N TRP A 218 20.45 8.14 -9.01
CA TRP A 218 21.20 7.95 -10.25
C TRP A 218 21.40 9.24 -11.06
N ALA A 219 20.79 10.35 -10.65
CA ALA A 219 20.91 11.63 -11.37
C ALA A 219 22.32 12.23 -11.32
N GLY A 220 23.20 11.74 -10.44
CA GLY A 220 24.59 12.20 -10.28
C GLY A 220 25.54 11.86 -11.45
N GLY A 221 25.06 11.24 -12.53
CA GLY A 221 25.85 10.98 -13.73
C GLY A 221 27.01 10.02 -13.49
N ALA A 222 28.19 10.32 -14.05
CA ALA A 222 29.36 9.42 -13.99
C ALA A 222 29.84 9.13 -12.55
N ALA A 223 29.66 10.07 -11.61
CA ALA A 223 30.01 9.85 -10.20
C ALA A 223 29.14 8.77 -9.55
N ALA A 224 27.88 8.61 -10.01
CA ALA A 224 27.01 7.54 -9.54
C ALA A 224 27.51 6.15 -9.95
N LEU A 225 28.21 6.04 -11.07
CA LEU A 225 28.78 4.75 -11.52
C LEU A 225 29.90 4.26 -10.60
N MET A 226 30.72 5.17 -10.07
CA MET A 226 31.79 4.83 -9.11
C MET A 226 31.22 4.26 -7.81
N LEU A 227 30.08 4.79 -7.37
CA LEU A 227 29.38 4.38 -6.15
C LEU A 227 28.23 3.40 -6.44
N ALA A 228 28.09 2.89 -7.67
CA ALA A 228 26.92 2.14 -8.10
C ALA A 228 26.52 1.00 -7.15
N PRO A 229 27.44 0.16 -6.64
CA PRO A 229 27.06 -0.90 -5.69
C PRO A 229 26.39 -0.36 -4.42
N VAL A 230 26.90 0.76 -3.90
CA VAL A 230 26.34 1.43 -2.71
C VAL A 230 25.02 2.11 -3.06
N LEU A 231 24.95 2.80 -4.21
CA LEU A 231 23.74 3.50 -4.65
C LEU A 231 22.59 2.56 -5.00
N VAL A 232 22.86 1.36 -5.51
CA VAL A 232 21.85 0.31 -5.64
C VAL A 232 21.27 -0.02 -4.27
N LEU A 233 22.13 -0.32 -3.28
CA LEU A 233 21.66 -0.66 -1.93
C LEU A 233 20.84 0.47 -1.30
N VAL A 234 21.31 1.72 -1.45
CA VAL A 234 20.59 2.92 -0.99
C VAL A 234 19.27 3.08 -1.72
N SER A 235 19.22 2.88 -3.04
CA SER A 235 17.99 2.99 -3.84
C SER A 235 16.96 1.95 -3.41
N VAL A 236 17.35 0.68 -3.26
CA VAL A 236 16.44 -0.37 -2.81
C VAL A 236 15.97 -0.11 -1.37
N TRP A 237 16.85 0.38 -0.49
CA TRP A 237 16.46 0.78 0.86
C TRP A 237 15.49 1.98 0.90
N LEU A 238 15.67 2.97 0.02
CA LEU A 238 14.74 4.08 -0.14
C LEU A 238 13.36 3.59 -0.61
N TYR A 239 13.28 2.59 -1.49
CA TYR A 239 12.00 1.98 -1.86
C TYR A 239 11.26 1.42 -0.63
N THR A 240 11.96 0.71 0.25
CA THR A 240 11.38 0.19 1.48
C THR A 240 10.94 1.30 2.42
N LEU A 241 11.69 2.40 2.52
CA LEU A 241 11.28 3.59 3.29
C LEU A 241 10.03 4.26 2.72
N VAL A 242 9.90 4.36 1.38
CA VAL A 242 8.69 4.89 0.74
C VAL A 242 7.47 4.04 1.08
N PHE A 243 7.59 2.70 1.06
CA PHE A 243 6.49 1.83 1.48
C PHE A 243 6.20 1.92 2.98
N SER A 244 7.23 2.08 3.81
CA SER A 244 7.09 2.32 5.26
C SER A 244 6.33 3.61 5.53
N PHE A 245 6.66 4.66 4.78
CA PHE A 245 6.00 5.95 4.82
C PHE A 245 4.54 5.86 4.38
N ALA A 246 4.27 5.15 3.29
CA ALA A 246 2.92 4.87 2.85
C ALA A 246 2.12 4.18 3.98
N ALA A 247 2.66 3.11 4.58
CA ALA A 247 2.01 2.41 5.69
C ALA A 247 1.68 3.35 6.86
N CYS A 248 2.62 4.21 7.29
CA CYS A 248 2.41 5.22 8.33
C CYS A 248 1.31 6.23 7.94
N TRP A 249 1.33 6.72 6.71
CA TRP A 249 0.37 7.72 6.24
C TRP A 249 -1.05 7.14 6.17
N PHE A 250 -1.20 5.95 5.59
CA PHE A 250 -2.47 5.22 5.57
C PHE A 250 -2.95 4.89 7.00
N ALA A 251 -2.04 4.53 7.91
CA ALA A 251 -2.38 4.30 9.33
C ALA A 251 -2.97 5.54 9.99
N HIS A 252 -2.29 6.68 9.89
CA HIS A 252 -2.76 7.92 10.49
C HIS A 252 -4.09 8.42 9.91
N TYR A 253 -4.29 8.27 8.59
CA TYR A 253 -5.50 8.73 7.92
C TYR A 253 -6.69 7.79 8.17
N ALA A 254 -6.52 6.49 7.93
CA ALA A 254 -7.64 5.55 8.01
C ALA A 254 -8.14 5.33 9.45
N LEU A 255 -7.24 5.34 10.44
CA LEU A 255 -7.65 5.27 11.85
C LEU A 255 -8.35 6.55 12.31
N ALA A 256 -7.94 7.72 11.82
CA ALA A 256 -8.65 8.97 12.09
C ALA A 256 -10.07 8.94 11.53
N GLU A 257 -10.25 8.49 10.28
CA GLU A 257 -11.58 8.36 9.69
C GLU A 257 -12.44 7.29 10.38
N LEU A 258 -11.82 6.22 10.88
CA LEU A 258 -12.52 5.22 11.69
C LEU A 258 -13.00 5.81 13.02
N GLN A 259 -12.19 6.62 13.68
CA GLN A 259 -12.58 7.31 14.90
C GLN A 259 -13.75 8.28 14.65
N VAL A 260 -13.69 9.08 13.58
CA VAL A 260 -14.78 10.00 13.19
C VAL A 260 -16.07 9.25 12.92
N LEU A 261 -15.99 8.10 12.24
CA LEU A 261 -17.17 7.26 11.97
C LEU A 261 -17.79 6.73 13.26
N ARG A 262 -16.97 6.21 14.18
CA ARG A 262 -17.46 5.69 15.46
C ARG A 262 -18.00 6.78 16.38
N SER A 263 -17.37 7.96 16.40
CA SER A 263 -17.92 9.09 17.14
C SER A 263 -19.27 9.48 16.57
N ALA A 264 -19.43 9.58 15.25
CA ALA A 264 -20.73 9.91 14.65
C ALA A 264 -21.82 8.88 14.99
N GLN A 265 -21.47 7.58 14.99
CA GLN A 265 -22.39 6.51 15.40
C GLN A 265 -22.78 6.61 16.89
N ALA A 266 -21.82 6.89 17.77
CA ALA A 266 -22.09 7.05 19.20
C ALA A 266 -23.02 8.24 19.47
N HIS A 267 -22.82 9.38 18.79
CA HIS A 267 -23.70 10.54 18.91
C HIS A 267 -25.11 10.24 18.36
N ALA A 268 -25.21 9.51 17.24
CA ALA A 268 -26.49 9.10 16.68
C ALA A 268 -27.26 8.15 17.61
N HIS A 269 -26.58 7.20 18.26
CA HIS A 269 -27.22 6.31 19.25
C HIS A 269 -27.68 7.09 20.50
N ALA A 270 -26.86 8.01 21.01
CA ALA A 270 -27.22 8.84 22.17
C ALA A 270 -28.41 9.78 21.89
N ALA A 271 -28.61 10.21 20.64
CA ALA A 271 -29.75 11.03 20.25
C ALA A 271 -31.07 10.25 20.11
N VAL A 272 -30.99 8.92 19.94
CA VAL A 272 -32.16 8.03 19.79
C VAL A 272 -32.57 7.40 21.12
N GLU A 273 -31.67 7.33 22.10
CA GLU A 273 -32.00 6.85 23.45
C GLU A 273 -33.06 7.77 24.09
N PRO A 274 -34.28 7.28 24.37
CA PRO A 274 -35.31 8.09 24.99
C PRO A 274 -34.81 8.51 26.37
N LEU A 275 -34.94 9.80 26.69
CA LEU A 275 -34.87 10.27 28.08
C LEU A 275 -35.70 9.30 28.94
N PRO A 276 -35.18 8.78 30.07
CA PRO A 276 -35.96 7.89 30.91
C PRO A 276 -37.27 8.59 31.21
N SER A 277 -38.38 7.99 30.74
CA SER A 277 -39.71 8.50 30.98
C SER A 277 -39.81 8.83 32.45
N ALA A 278 -40.16 10.07 32.78
CA ALA A 278 -40.50 10.51 34.13
C ALA A 278 -41.82 9.85 34.61
N GLU A 279 -41.98 8.56 34.36
CA GLU A 279 -43.15 7.72 34.66
C GLU A 279 -42.95 6.94 35.97
N GLY A 280 -41.77 7.07 36.58
CA GLY A 280 -41.46 6.55 37.92
C GLY A 280 -41.37 7.63 39.01
N ALA A 281 -41.70 8.90 38.71
CA ALA A 281 -41.83 9.91 39.75
C ALA A 281 -43.14 9.65 40.51
N ALA A 282 -43.04 8.88 41.60
CA ALA A 282 -44.13 8.71 42.54
C ALA A 282 -44.73 10.09 42.86
N PRO A 283 -46.07 10.26 42.86
CA PRO A 283 -46.69 11.53 43.20
C PRO A 283 -46.19 11.96 44.58
N LEU A 284 -45.56 13.14 44.66
CA LEU A 284 -45.24 13.77 45.94
C LEU A 284 -46.53 13.83 46.77
N PRO A 285 -46.55 13.32 48.02
CA PRO A 285 -47.73 13.44 48.85
C PRO A 285 -48.06 14.93 49.05
N LEU A 286 -49.27 15.33 48.68
CA LEU A 286 -49.76 16.68 48.97
C LEU A 286 -49.74 16.90 50.49
N PRO A 287 -49.19 18.02 50.98
CA PRO A 287 -49.20 18.30 52.41
C PRO A 287 -50.65 18.41 52.90
N ALA A 288 -50.96 17.68 53.97
CA ALA A 288 -52.28 17.69 54.58
C ALA A 288 -52.63 19.11 55.08
N PRO A 289 -53.90 19.55 54.95
CA PRO A 289 -54.31 20.84 55.47
C PRO A 289 -54.21 20.84 57.01
N GLU A 290 -53.52 21.86 57.56
CA GLU A 290 -53.42 22.08 59.00
C GLU A 290 -54.80 22.31 59.61
N PRO A 291 -55.09 21.77 60.81
CA PRO A 291 -56.34 22.00 61.50
C PRO A 291 -56.44 23.46 61.97
N PRO A 292 -57.66 24.03 62.03
CA PRO A 292 -57.87 25.41 62.41
C PRO A 292 -57.46 25.65 63.86
N SER A 293 -56.63 26.68 64.07
CA SER A 293 -56.37 27.26 65.38
C SER A 293 -57.65 27.95 65.90
N ALA A 294 -58.06 27.55 67.10
CA ALA A 294 -59.09 28.06 68.02
C ALA A 294 -59.89 29.31 67.62
#